data_AF-A0A937PGL4-F1
#
_entry.id   AF-A0A937PGL4-F1
#
_cell.length_a   1.000
_cell.length_b   1.000
_cell.length_c   1.000
_cell.angle_alpha   90.00
_cell.angle_beta   90.00
_cell.angle_gamma   90.00
#
_symmetry.space_group_name_H-M   'P 1'
#
loop_
_entity.id
_entity.type
_entity.pdbx_description
1 polymer ?
#
loop_
_entity_poly.entity_id
_entity_poly.type
_entity_poly.pdbx_seq_one_letter_code
_entity_poly.pdbx_strand_id
1 'polypeptide(L)' 'MKELKVENALIITEDSEGEEKLNDFAVKTVPLWKWLLAEEGLLAGEAGVEG' A
#
# COMPACT_ATOMS: atom_id res chain seq x y z
N MET A 1 -17.11 -5.36 21.09
CA MET A 1 -16.61 -5.55 19.70
C MET A 1 -15.21 -6.15 19.80
N LYS A 2 -14.81 -7.06 18.89
CA LYS A 2 -13.42 -7.52 18.79
C LYS A 2 -12.71 -6.61 17.79
N GLU A 3 -11.72 -5.88 18.26
CA GLU A 3 -10.88 -5.06 17.39
C GLU A 3 -9.89 -5.93 16.61
N LEU A 4 -9.63 -5.54 15.36
CA LEU A 4 -8.61 -6.15 14.52
C LEU A 4 -7.25 -5.56 14.90
N LYS A 5 -6.31 -6.42 15.32
CA LYS A 5 -4.92 -6.01 15.59
C LYS A 5 -4.17 -5.93 14.26
N VAL A 6 -4.18 -4.75 13.66
CA VAL A 6 -3.51 -4.47 12.38
C VAL A 6 -2.63 -3.24 12.55
N GLU A 7 -1.32 -3.41 12.37
CA GLU A 7 -0.35 -2.30 12.48
C GLU A 7 -0.29 -1.45 11.22
N ASN A 8 -0.51 -2.07 10.05
CA ASN A 8 -0.53 -1.40 8.75
C ASN A 8 -1.69 -1.94 7.93
N ALA A 9 -2.50 -1.04 7.35
CA ALA A 9 -3.63 -1.41 6.51
C ALA A 9 -3.40 -0.99 5.06
N LEU A 10 -3.70 -1.89 4.12
CA LEU A 10 -3.71 -1.61 2.69
C LEU A 10 -5.16 -1.71 2.18
N ILE A 11 -5.64 -0.64 1.59
CA ILE A 11 -6.95 -0.57 0.95
C ILE A 11 -6.74 -0.59 -0.56
N ILE A 12 -7.32 -1.57 -1.22
CA ILE A 12 -7.31 -1.66 -2.68
C ILE A 12 -8.60 -1.01 -3.20
N THR A 13 -8.45 -0.01 -4.06
CA THR A 13 -9.57 0.71 -4.67
C THR A 13 -9.49 0.62 -6.20
N GLU A 14 -10.51 1.08 -6.92
CA GLU A 14 -10.45 1.06 -8.39
C GLU A 14 -9.38 2.01 -8.94
N ASP A 15 -9.31 3.23 -8.42
CA ASP A 15 -8.53 4.33 -8.99
C ASP A 15 -7.82 5.23 -7.97
N SER A 16 -8.17 5.14 -6.69
CA SER A 16 -7.72 6.07 -5.66
C SER A 16 -6.35 5.66 -5.11
N GLU A 17 -5.45 6.63 -5.00
CA GLU A 17 -4.12 6.45 -4.43
C GLU A 17 -3.87 7.47 -3.33
N GLY A 18 -3.31 7.02 -2.21
CA GLY A 18 -2.93 7.91 -1.12
C GLY A 18 -2.37 7.18 0.09
N GLU A 19 -1.92 7.98 1.06
CA GLU A 19 -1.50 7.52 2.38
C GLU A 19 -2.03 8.50 3.41
N GLU A 20 -2.62 7.97 4.48
CA GLU A 20 -3.12 8.77 5.59
C GLU A 20 -2.73 8.13 6.94
N LYS A 21 -2.59 8.98 7.95
CA LYS A 21 -2.36 8.54 9.33
C LYS A 21 -3.64 8.67 10.12
N LEU A 22 -4.08 7.56 10.70
CA LEU A 22 -5.25 7.51 11.56
C LEU A 22 -4.83 6.98 12.94
N ASN A 23 -4.79 7.86 13.95
CA ASN A 23 -4.39 7.52 15.32
C ASN A 23 -3.10 6.69 15.39
N ASP A 24 -2.02 7.20 14.77
CA ASP A 24 -0.69 6.58 14.65
C ASP A 24 -0.60 5.33 13.75
N PHE A 25 -1.71 4.83 13.22
CA PHE A 25 -1.71 3.78 12.20
C PHE A 25 -1.59 4.38 10.80
N ALA A 26 -0.71 3.81 9.97
CA ALA A 26 -0.60 4.16 8.58
C ALA A 26 -1.60 3.33 7.75
N VAL A 27 -2.43 4.04 6.98
CA VAL A 27 -3.35 3.45 6.02
C VAL A 27 -2.91 3.87 4.63
N LYS A 28 -2.61 2.89 3.78
CA LYS A 28 -2.26 3.11 2.39
C LYS A 28 -3.41 2.69 1.50
N THR A 29 -3.75 3.55 0.54
CA THR A 29 -4.75 3.28 -0.47
C THR A 29 -4.05 3.15 -1.81
N VAL A 30 -4.28 2.04 -2.51
CA VAL A 30 -3.68 1.77 -3.82
C VAL A 30 -4.75 1.41 -4.85
N PRO A 31 -4.60 1.85 -6.10
CA PRO A 31 -5.45 1.36 -7.19
C PRO A 31 -5.18 -0.12 -7.46
N LEU A 32 -6.22 -0.87 -7.84
CA LEU A 32 -6.19 -2.31 -8.08
C LEU A 32 -5.13 -2.67 -9.13
N TRP A 33 -5.09 -1.94 -10.23
CA TRP A 33 -4.12 -2.19 -11.30
C TRP A 33 -2.67 -2.06 -10.80
N LYS A 34 -2.40 -1.09 -9.92
CA LYS A 34 -1.07 -0.85 -9.37
C LYS A 34 -0.67 -1.97 -8.42
N TRP A 35 -1.63 -2.46 -7.63
CA TRP A 35 -1.44 -3.61 -6.76
C TRP A 35 -1.16 -4.89 -7.57
N LEU A 36 -1.96 -5.17 -8.61
CA LEU A 36 -1.76 -6.32 -9.48
C LEU A 36 -0.40 -6.29 -10.18
N LEU A 37 0.02 -5.13 -10.71
CA LEU A 37 1.34 -5.00 -11.34
C LEU A 37 2.49 -5.16 -10.33
N ALA A 38 2.30 -4.76 -9.07
CA ALA A 38 3.30 -4.93 -8.02
C ALA A 38 3.49 -6.41 -7.65
N GLU A 39 2.40 -7.18 -7.51
CA GLU A 39 2.44 -8.62 -7.23
C GLU A 39 3.15 -9.41 -8.34
N GLU A 40 2.97 -9.00 -9.60
CA GLU A 40 3.65 -9.58 -10.75
C GLU A 40 5.13 -9.15 -10.87
N GLY A 41 5.65 -8.36 -9.92
CA GLY A 41 7.05 -7.88 -9.91
C GLY A 41 7.36 -6.81 -10.95
N LEU A 42 6.34 -6.27 -11.64
CA LEU A 42 6.51 -5.33 -12.76
C LEU A 42 6.75 -3.88 -12.30
N LEU A 43 6.64 -3.60 -11.00
CA LEU A 43 6.95 -2.31 -10.39
C LEU A 43 8.24 -2.32 -9.55
N ALA A 44 9.03 -3.41 -9.60
CA ALA A 44 10.34 -3.49 -8.96
C ALA A 44 11.38 -2.69 -9.74
N GLY A 45 11.27 -1.37 -9.70
CA GLY A 45 12.19 -0.44 -10.34
C GLY A 45 12.26 0.85 -9.55
N GLU A 46 13.09 0.83 -8.50
CA GLU A 46 13.90 1.94 -7.94
C GLU A 46 14.21 1.68 -6.46
N ALA A 47 15.15 0.77 -6.19
CA ALA A 47 15.96 0.80 -4.97
C ALA A 47 17.27 0.06 -5.26
N GLY A 48 18.26 0.80 -5.76
CA GLY A 48 19.57 0.25 -6.11
C GLY A 48 20.43 1.14 -7.00
N VAL A 49 20.54 2.42 -6.69
CA VAL A 49 21.77 3.17 -6.99
C VAL A 49 22.47 3.37 -5.65
N GLU A 50 23.38 2.45 -5.33
CA GLU A 50 24.48 2.73 -4.40
C GLU A 50 25.78 2.64 -5.19
N GLY A 51 26.54 3.75 -5.17
CA GLY A 51 28.01 3.84 -5.24
C GLY A 51 28.76 3.16 -6.37
#